data_AF-A2DQC5-F1
#
_entry.id   AF-A2DQC5-F1
#
_cell.length_a   1.000
_cell.length_b   1.000
_cell.length_c   1.000
_cell.angle_alpha   90.00
_cell.angle_beta   90.00
_cell.angle_gamma   90.00
#
_symmetry.space_group_name_H-M   'P 1'
#
loop_
_entity.id
_entity.type
_entity.pdbx_description
1 polymer ?
#
loop_
_entity_poly.entity_id
_entity_poly.type
_entity_poly.pdbx_seq_one_letter_code
_entity_poly.pdbx_strand_id
1 'polypeptide(L)'
;MQFYHARNLKSKFKEEFYVTKSLLETVEVIDEIKTMEQLDSAYDDLYNSLVFKFVGTNGDVGIKEKLIKLRSLLVKHNASEELENAVRSGNFELAVKISKEFPKNNPAAKIDKLISIANGSMKNVFGIGQIKSNRAARAVTVQDMDISDLNDLGDGQPDETPVLILSKLPKKVNSLLSCFDAEKVKKQIDFPLNVLLHISCIKRIQDHVIASIPNSQFMEIDKIQDEVLDDENFYIPMGGIPLGCDPTHVKMANKTIMDFIAGGKKLGNPDFWFATIYFCLEKADPDKSKYAELMVPQLKYRLRKRFSTLSLSGASNFNLTSLPIDISLWYTLNSIYFESDVFNLHASHIKYLQELYEMTSLMPLDEKVKTAIKVVGAKNYLHKLARTNPLAFESKKNEILYNTVTINLSKMKFEVPIDGVSKYDENSFSMMAKLCQITDRNIACHLIPIPTEIPEIKKEDYQEWKNYKFVPFTIYPKTFRPPVNQCPPFNELKNSNAEVVPWTKIFYKAAKRIKKFPNTNDLAYQTYLEYVKSGKKKTLMPDVLKICSQVEKAYKPAIQGTQVDDFLKIFNMSANREKRMEMENEK
;
A
#
# COMPACT_ATOMS: atom_id res chain seq x y z
N MET A 1 3.61 -59.34 -29.75
CA MET A 1 2.35 -58.60 -29.97
C MET A 1 1.72 -58.40 -28.59
N GLN A 2 1.74 -57.24 -27.92
CA GLN A 2 1.00 -55.98 -28.21
C GLN A 2 -0.48 -56.27 -28.58
N PHE A 3 -1.54 -55.84 -27.86
CA PHE A 3 -1.81 -54.56 -27.17
C PHE A 3 -2.75 -54.64 -25.92
N TYR A 4 -2.43 -53.81 -24.89
CA TYR A 4 -3.21 -52.93 -23.97
C TYR A 4 -4.73 -53.16 -23.68
N HIS A 5 -5.15 -53.38 -22.41
CA HIS A 5 -5.61 -52.44 -21.34
C HIS A 5 -6.95 -51.70 -21.65
N ALA A 6 -8.01 -51.74 -20.83
CA ALA A 6 -8.03 -51.43 -19.40
C ALA A 6 -9.12 -52.17 -18.58
N ARG A 7 -8.72 -52.65 -17.39
CA ARG A 7 -9.57 -52.90 -16.23
C ARG A 7 -9.97 -51.55 -15.60
N ASN A 8 -11.20 -51.41 -15.10
CA ASN A 8 -11.42 -50.99 -13.70
C ASN A 8 -12.91 -51.08 -13.28
N LEU A 9 -13.18 -52.08 -12.46
CA LEU A 9 -13.87 -51.99 -11.16
C LEU A 9 -15.08 -51.03 -11.07
N LYS A 10 -16.23 -51.50 -11.56
CA LYS A 10 -17.54 -51.08 -11.03
C LYS A 10 -17.84 -51.83 -9.73
N SER A 11 -17.51 -51.25 -8.57
CA SER A 11 -18.29 -51.38 -7.33
C SER A 11 -17.59 -50.71 -6.16
N LYS A 12 -18.12 -49.59 -5.69
CA LYS A 12 -18.38 -49.30 -4.26
C LYS A 12 -19.02 -47.91 -4.12
N PHE A 13 -20.05 -47.85 -3.27
CA PHE A 13 -20.91 -46.70 -2.93
C PHE A 13 -22.06 -46.39 -3.90
N LYS A 14 -23.14 -47.16 -3.78
CA LYS A 14 -24.49 -46.59 -3.87
C LYS A 14 -24.93 -46.32 -2.42
N GLU A 15 -24.79 -45.10 -1.95
CA GLU A 15 -25.59 -44.64 -0.82
C GLU A 15 -26.98 -44.34 -1.37
N GLU A 16 -27.96 -45.16 -0.99
CA GLU A 16 -29.37 -44.83 -1.21
C GLU A 16 -29.79 -43.84 -0.12
N PHE A 17 -29.97 -42.58 -0.52
CA PHE A 17 -30.49 -41.54 0.36
C PHE A 17 -32.01 -41.62 0.42
N TYR A 18 -32.56 -41.89 1.60
CA TYR A 18 -34.00 -41.84 1.84
C TYR A 18 -34.47 -40.38 1.90
N VAL A 19 -35.30 -39.96 0.95
CA VAL A 19 -35.95 -38.65 0.94
C VAL A 19 -37.24 -38.74 1.76
N THR A 20 -37.27 -38.13 2.94
CA THR A 20 -38.51 -37.98 3.72
C THR A 20 -39.38 -36.87 3.13
N LYS A 21 -40.71 -37.05 3.19
CA LYS A 21 -41.72 -36.07 2.76
C LYS A 21 -41.55 -34.68 3.41
N SER A 22 -40.88 -34.61 4.58
CA SER A 22 -40.57 -33.37 5.31
C SER A 22 -39.54 -32.46 4.64
N LEU A 23 -38.72 -32.95 3.69
CA LEU A 23 -37.73 -32.15 2.94
C LEU A 23 -38.37 -31.27 1.85
N LEU A 24 -39.61 -31.56 1.45
CA LEU A 24 -40.39 -30.77 0.49
C LEU A 24 -41.22 -29.67 1.17
N GLU A 25 -41.49 -29.78 2.47
CA GLU A 25 -42.26 -28.82 3.28
C GLU A 25 -41.41 -27.61 3.76
N THR A 26 -40.08 -27.67 3.64
CA THR A 26 -39.15 -26.67 4.21
C THR A 26 -39.19 -25.28 3.55
N VAL A 27 -39.97 -25.09 2.48
CA VAL A 27 -40.15 -23.78 1.82
C VAL A 27 -41.18 -22.91 2.56
N GLU A 28 -42.04 -23.52 3.37
CA GLU A 28 -43.05 -22.81 4.18
C GLU A 28 -42.43 -22.09 5.38
N VAL A 29 -41.33 -22.62 5.92
CA VAL A 29 -40.60 -22.05 7.07
C VAL A 29 -39.94 -20.70 6.77
N ILE A 30 -39.62 -20.39 5.51
CA ILE A 30 -38.99 -19.11 5.12
C ILE A 30 -39.87 -17.92 5.51
N ASP A 31 -41.19 -18.07 5.38
CA ASP A 31 -42.15 -16.99 5.66
C ASP A 31 -42.41 -16.83 7.18
N GLU A 32 -41.98 -17.80 8.01
CA GLU A 32 -42.12 -17.79 9.48
C GLU A 32 -40.92 -17.13 10.19
N ILE A 33 -39.77 -17.02 9.50
CA ILE A 33 -38.56 -16.39 10.05
C ILE A 33 -38.75 -14.86 10.07
N LYS A 34 -38.74 -14.29 11.28
CA LYS A 34 -38.87 -12.84 11.51
C LYS A 34 -37.66 -12.21 12.21
N THR A 35 -36.80 -13.03 12.84
CA THR A 35 -35.62 -12.57 13.57
C THR A 35 -34.34 -13.33 13.18
N MET A 36 -33.17 -12.80 13.56
CA MET A 36 -31.88 -13.44 13.27
C MET A 36 -31.64 -14.74 14.04
N GLU A 37 -32.12 -14.85 15.28
CA GLU A 37 -32.00 -16.09 16.08
C GLU A 37 -32.82 -17.25 15.48
N GLN A 38 -33.99 -16.93 14.92
CA GLN A 38 -34.82 -17.89 14.20
C GLN A 38 -34.12 -18.37 12.92
N LEU A 39 -33.48 -17.46 12.18
CA LEU A 39 -32.69 -17.82 11.00
C LEU A 39 -31.52 -18.73 11.38
N ASP A 40 -30.78 -18.41 12.45
CA ASP A 40 -29.62 -19.20 12.87
C ASP A 40 -30.01 -20.62 13.30
N SER A 41 -31.18 -20.78 13.93
CA SER A 41 -31.70 -22.09 14.34
C SER A 41 -32.19 -22.93 13.16
N ALA A 42 -32.71 -22.30 12.10
CA ALA A 42 -33.25 -22.99 10.92
C ALA A 42 -32.26 -23.10 9.74
N TYR A 43 -31.06 -22.52 9.86
CA TYR A 43 -30.16 -22.31 8.73
C TYR A 43 -29.66 -23.61 8.10
N ASP A 44 -29.23 -24.58 8.91
CA ASP A 44 -28.64 -25.82 8.40
C ASP A 44 -29.68 -26.69 7.69
N ASP A 45 -30.92 -26.72 8.20
CA ASP A 45 -32.04 -27.42 7.57
C ASP A 45 -32.43 -26.75 6.24
N LEU A 46 -32.55 -25.41 6.22
CA LEU A 46 -32.81 -24.64 5.00
C LEU A 46 -31.70 -24.84 3.95
N TYR A 47 -30.44 -24.82 4.39
CA TYR A 47 -29.29 -25.00 3.51
C TYR A 47 -29.31 -26.39 2.87
N ASN A 48 -29.48 -27.45 3.66
CA ASN A 48 -29.52 -28.82 3.17
C ASN A 48 -30.71 -29.03 2.22
N SER A 49 -31.92 -28.60 2.59
CA SER A 49 -33.11 -28.71 1.74
C SER A 49 -32.94 -27.97 0.40
N LEU A 50 -32.40 -26.75 0.41
CA LEU A 50 -32.16 -25.99 -0.82
C LEU A 50 -31.07 -26.61 -1.70
N VAL A 51 -29.99 -27.13 -1.10
CA VAL A 51 -28.94 -27.84 -1.83
C VAL A 51 -29.54 -29.05 -2.54
N PHE A 52 -30.25 -29.93 -1.81
CA PHE A 52 -30.88 -31.12 -2.38
C PHE A 52 -31.88 -30.80 -3.49
N LYS A 53 -32.73 -29.76 -3.29
CA LYS A 53 -33.74 -29.35 -4.28
C LYS A 53 -33.13 -28.76 -5.56
N PHE A 54 -31.96 -28.11 -5.47
CA PHE A 54 -31.39 -27.36 -6.59
C PHE A 54 -30.12 -27.95 -7.21
N VAL A 55 -29.67 -29.15 -6.79
CA VAL A 55 -28.59 -29.87 -7.49
C VAL A 55 -28.98 -30.09 -8.96
N GLY A 56 -28.15 -29.60 -9.89
CA GLY A 56 -28.33 -29.80 -11.34
C GLY A 56 -29.45 -29.00 -12.01
N THR A 57 -30.15 -28.12 -11.28
CA THR A 57 -31.25 -27.32 -11.84
C THR A 57 -30.86 -25.85 -12.04
N ASN A 58 -31.71 -25.09 -12.75
CA ASN A 58 -31.50 -23.65 -12.99
C ASN A 58 -31.95 -22.76 -11.80
N GLY A 59 -32.36 -23.36 -10.67
CA GLY A 59 -32.91 -22.65 -9.52
C GLY A 59 -34.45 -22.46 -9.58
N ASP A 60 -34.98 -21.63 -8.68
CA ASP A 60 -36.42 -21.31 -8.53
C ASP A 60 -36.62 -19.82 -8.19
N VAL A 61 -37.39 -19.13 -9.03
CA VAL A 61 -37.65 -17.69 -8.93
C VAL A 61 -38.52 -17.35 -7.71
N GLY A 62 -39.50 -18.19 -7.36
CA GLY A 62 -40.41 -17.93 -6.24
C GLY A 62 -39.70 -18.03 -4.89
N ILE A 63 -38.82 -19.03 -4.73
CA ILE A 63 -38.02 -19.19 -3.50
C ILE A 63 -36.99 -18.06 -3.37
N LYS A 64 -36.40 -17.63 -4.49
CA LYS A 64 -35.51 -16.48 -4.53
C LYS A 64 -36.21 -15.20 -4.06
N GLU A 65 -37.42 -14.93 -4.52
CA GLU A 65 -38.17 -13.73 -4.10
C GLU A 65 -38.50 -13.75 -2.61
N LYS A 66 -38.85 -14.92 -2.04
CA LYS A 66 -39.05 -15.06 -0.59
C LYS A 66 -37.76 -14.78 0.21
N LEU A 67 -36.63 -15.32 -0.22
CA LEU A 67 -35.33 -15.07 0.43
C LEU A 67 -34.87 -13.61 0.29
N ILE A 68 -35.18 -12.94 -0.82
CA ILE A 68 -34.93 -11.50 -0.99
C ILE A 68 -35.79 -10.66 -0.05
N LYS A 69 -37.07 -11.01 0.13
CA LYS A 69 -37.95 -10.36 1.10
C LYS A 69 -37.45 -10.57 2.54
N LEU A 70 -37.07 -11.78 2.90
CA LEU A 70 -36.48 -12.10 4.20
C LEU A 70 -35.20 -11.29 4.45
N ARG A 71 -34.33 -11.18 3.44
CA ARG A 71 -33.15 -10.31 3.48
C ARG A 71 -33.54 -8.85 3.76
N SER A 72 -34.54 -8.32 3.06
CA SER A 72 -34.98 -6.92 3.25
C SER A 72 -35.57 -6.65 4.64
N LEU A 73 -36.25 -7.65 5.23
CA LEU A 73 -36.83 -7.58 6.57
C LEU A 73 -35.74 -7.59 7.65
N LEU A 74 -34.77 -8.49 7.54
CA LEU A 74 -33.74 -8.70 8.55
C LEU A 74 -32.57 -7.68 8.48
N VAL A 75 -32.41 -6.97 7.36
CA VAL A 75 -31.24 -6.09 7.10
C VAL A 75 -31.59 -4.59 7.22
N LYS A 76 -32.82 -4.21 7.57
CA LYS A 76 -33.18 -2.80 7.83
C LYS A 76 -32.46 -2.28 9.09
N HIS A 77 -31.33 -1.60 8.91
CA HIS A 77 -30.61 -0.90 9.99
C HIS A 77 -30.70 0.61 9.84
N ASN A 78 -31.49 1.27 10.70
CA ASN A 78 -31.54 2.74 10.87
C ASN A 78 -30.18 3.34 11.28
N ALA A 79 -29.28 2.54 11.86
CA ALA A 79 -27.94 2.93 12.29
C ALA A 79 -27.05 3.49 11.17
N SER A 80 -27.36 3.24 9.90
CA SER A 80 -26.58 3.73 8.75
C SER A 80 -26.63 5.27 8.62
N GLU A 81 -27.83 5.84 8.76
CA GLU A 81 -28.06 7.28 8.67
C GLU A 81 -27.57 7.99 9.94
N GLU A 82 -27.75 7.36 11.11
CA GLU A 82 -27.23 7.86 12.38
C GLU A 82 -25.70 7.93 12.39
N LEU A 83 -25.01 6.90 11.86
CA LEU A 83 -23.56 6.91 11.73
C LEU A 83 -23.09 8.02 10.78
N GLU A 84 -23.73 8.16 9.61
CA GLU A 84 -23.40 9.23 8.68
C GLU A 84 -23.55 10.61 9.33
N ASN A 85 -24.67 10.85 10.02
CA ASN A 85 -24.91 12.11 10.73
C ASN A 85 -23.89 12.36 11.86
N ALA A 86 -23.51 11.32 12.63
CA ALA A 86 -22.53 11.45 13.69
C ALA A 86 -21.12 11.80 13.14
N VAL A 87 -20.71 11.17 12.04
CA VAL A 87 -19.42 11.46 11.40
C VAL A 87 -19.41 12.84 10.76
N ARG A 88 -20.48 13.22 10.05
CA ARG A 88 -20.61 14.54 9.39
C ARG A 88 -20.67 15.70 10.40
N SER A 89 -21.25 15.47 11.58
CA SER A 89 -21.29 16.45 12.69
C SER A 89 -20.01 16.49 13.53
N GLY A 90 -19.03 15.61 13.24
CA GLY A 90 -17.77 15.54 13.99
C GLY A 90 -17.89 14.94 15.38
N ASN A 91 -19.00 14.25 15.68
CA ASN A 91 -19.22 13.60 16.98
C ASN A 91 -18.56 12.20 17.01
N PHE A 92 -17.26 12.19 17.32
CA PHE A 92 -16.45 10.97 17.35
C PHE A 92 -16.98 9.90 18.31
N GLU A 93 -17.34 10.28 19.54
CA GLU A 93 -17.78 9.35 20.57
C GLU A 93 -19.08 8.63 20.19
N LEU A 94 -20.05 9.40 19.67
CA LEU A 94 -21.30 8.85 19.18
C LEU A 94 -21.07 7.93 17.97
N ALA A 95 -20.23 8.34 17.01
CA ALA A 95 -19.91 7.54 15.84
C ALA A 95 -19.26 6.20 16.23
N VAL A 96 -18.35 6.20 17.20
CA VAL A 96 -17.74 4.95 17.73
C VAL A 96 -18.77 4.08 18.46
N LYS A 97 -19.70 4.69 19.21
CA LYS A 97 -20.77 3.95 19.88
C LYS A 97 -21.67 3.23 18.86
N ILE A 98 -22.20 3.96 17.87
CA ILE A 98 -23.04 3.39 16.81
C ILE A 98 -22.26 2.32 16.02
N SER A 99 -20.97 2.56 15.75
CA SER A 99 -20.12 1.60 15.04
C SER A 99 -20.01 0.24 15.73
N LYS A 100 -20.08 0.20 17.07
CA LYS A 100 -20.06 -1.04 17.87
C LYS A 100 -21.37 -1.83 17.80
N GLU A 101 -22.47 -1.18 17.44
CA GLU A 101 -23.80 -1.77 17.37
C GLU A 101 -24.04 -2.49 16.04
N PHE A 102 -23.20 -2.26 15.03
CA PHE A 102 -23.27 -3.02 13.78
C PHE A 102 -22.92 -4.50 14.03
N PRO A 103 -23.68 -5.44 13.45
CA PRO A 103 -23.38 -6.86 13.58
C PRO A 103 -22.04 -7.18 12.89
N LYS A 104 -21.18 -7.91 13.62
CA LYS A 104 -19.84 -8.32 13.17
C LYS A 104 -19.88 -9.23 11.93
N ASN A 105 -20.83 -10.17 11.92
CA ASN A 105 -21.09 -11.01 10.76
C ASN A 105 -22.17 -10.38 9.90
N ASN A 106 -22.09 -10.54 8.57
CA ASN A 106 -23.17 -10.14 7.71
C ASN A 106 -24.35 -11.14 7.83
N PRO A 107 -25.48 -10.76 8.47
CA PRO A 107 -26.67 -11.60 8.46
C PRO A 107 -27.14 -11.92 7.04
N ALA A 108 -26.93 -10.97 6.10
CA ALA A 108 -27.28 -11.16 4.70
C ALA A 108 -26.39 -12.20 4.00
N ALA A 109 -25.18 -12.52 4.47
CA ALA A 109 -24.31 -13.47 3.78
C ALA A 109 -24.82 -14.91 3.86
N LYS A 110 -25.41 -15.29 5.01
CA LYS A 110 -26.12 -16.55 5.18
C LYS A 110 -27.30 -16.63 4.19
N ILE A 111 -28.11 -15.58 4.15
CA ILE A 111 -29.27 -15.49 3.24
C ILE A 111 -28.83 -15.43 1.77
N ASP A 112 -27.76 -14.71 1.44
CA ASP A 112 -27.21 -14.57 0.09
C ASP A 112 -26.66 -15.91 -0.42
N LYS A 113 -26.15 -16.77 0.47
CA LYS A 113 -25.76 -18.15 0.12
C LYS A 113 -26.98 -18.99 -0.25
N LEU A 114 -28.07 -18.88 0.50
CA LEU A 114 -29.35 -19.52 0.18
C LEU A 114 -29.94 -18.96 -1.14
N ILE A 115 -29.90 -17.64 -1.34
CA ILE A 115 -30.30 -16.98 -2.60
C ILE A 115 -29.45 -17.49 -3.77
N SER A 116 -28.13 -17.65 -3.58
CA SER A 116 -27.23 -18.17 -4.61
C SER A 116 -27.61 -19.60 -5.01
N ILE A 117 -27.95 -20.47 -4.04
CA ILE A 117 -28.40 -21.84 -4.30
C ILE A 117 -29.71 -21.80 -5.08
N ALA A 118 -30.68 -20.99 -4.65
CA ALA A 118 -31.95 -20.77 -5.36
C ALA A 118 -31.77 -20.14 -6.75
N ASN A 119 -30.65 -19.48 -7.04
CA ASN A 119 -30.32 -18.88 -8.35
C ASN A 119 -29.49 -19.82 -9.25
N GLY A 120 -29.50 -21.13 -8.97
CA GLY A 120 -28.90 -22.16 -9.83
C GLY A 120 -27.38 -22.34 -9.66
N SER A 121 -26.79 -21.83 -8.57
CA SER A 121 -25.34 -21.95 -8.36
C SER A 121 -24.82 -23.39 -8.26
N MET A 122 -25.71 -24.35 -7.96
CA MET A 122 -25.40 -25.77 -7.87
C MET A 122 -25.23 -26.46 -9.24
N LYS A 123 -25.59 -25.79 -10.34
CA LYS A 123 -25.45 -26.33 -11.71
C LYS A 123 -24.00 -26.63 -12.11
N ASN A 124 -23.04 -25.83 -11.64
CA ASN A 124 -21.64 -25.90 -12.04
C ASN A 124 -20.71 -26.54 -10.98
N VAL A 125 -21.26 -26.99 -9.85
CA VAL A 125 -20.46 -27.52 -8.71
C VAL A 125 -19.86 -28.90 -9.01
N PHE A 126 -20.38 -29.63 -10.01
CA PHE A 126 -19.91 -30.98 -10.38
C PHE A 126 -19.16 -31.05 -11.73
N GLY A 127 -18.72 -29.91 -12.28
CA GLY A 127 -17.87 -29.91 -13.48
C GLY A 127 -16.40 -30.17 -13.13
N ILE A 128 -15.90 -31.38 -13.41
CA ILE A 128 -14.46 -31.71 -13.31
C ILE A 128 -13.72 -30.82 -14.33
N GLY A 129 -13.10 -29.73 -13.86
CA GLY A 129 -12.24 -28.86 -14.67
C GLY A 129 -12.43 -27.35 -14.53
N GLN A 130 -13.38 -26.84 -13.74
CA GLN A 130 -13.57 -25.38 -13.59
C GLN A 130 -13.59 -24.90 -12.14
N ILE A 131 -12.40 -24.76 -11.54
CA ILE A 131 -12.21 -23.82 -10.43
C ILE A 131 -11.81 -22.47 -11.04
N LYS A 132 -12.79 -21.74 -11.57
CA LYS A 132 -12.69 -20.28 -11.82
C LYS A 132 -13.61 -19.63 -10.80
N SER A 133 -13.16 -18.56 -10.13
CA SER A 133 -13.92 -17.92 -9.06
C SER A 133 -15.37 -17.65 -9.50
N ASN A 134 -16.35 -18.20 -8.76
CA ASN A 134 -17.78 -18.10 -9.10
C ASN A 134 -18.27 -16.66 -9.32
N ARG A 135 -17.57 -15.66 -8.76
CA ARG A 135 -17.82 -14.23 -8.95
C ARG A 135 -17.41 -13.73 -10.35
N ALA A 136 -16.29 -14.19 -10.88
CA ALA A 136 -15.83 -13.84 -12.23
C ALA A 136 -16.67 -14.49 -13.34
N ALA A 137 -17.25 -15.66 -13.07
CA ALA A 137 -18.17 -16.34 -13.99
C ALA A 137 -19.57 -15.68 -14.06
N ARG A 138 -19.95 -14.93 -13.03
CA ARG A 138 -21.27 -14.26 -12.90
C ARG A 138 -21.24 -12.76 -13.22
N ALA A 139 -20.07 -12.20 -13.55
CA ALA A 139 -19.93 -10.76 -13.77
C ALA A 139 -20.63 -10.34 -15.06
N VAL A 140 -21.54 -9.37 -14.96
CA VAL A 140 -22.25 -8.76 -16.08
C VAL A 140 -21.27 -7.87 -16.86
N THR A 141 -21.27 -7.98 -18.19
CA THR A 141 -20.55 -7.06 -19.08
C THR A 141 -21.18 -5.67 -18.98
N VAL A 142 -20.38 -4.62 -18.86
CA VAL A 142 -20.92 -3.25 -18.85
C VAL A 142 -21.59 -3.00 -20.21
N GLN A 143 -22.88 -2.64 -20.21
CA GLN A 143 -23.62 -2.35 -21.44
C GLN A 143 -23.01 -1.15 -22.18
N ASP A 144 -22.96 -1.24 -23.50
CA ASP A 144 -22.59 -0.11 -24.36
C ASP A 144 -23.61 1.03 -24.18
N MET A 145 -23.11 2.24 -23.92
CA MET A 145 -23.90 3.47 -24.05
C MET A 145 -23.66 4.04 -25.44
N ASP A 146 -24.74 4.51 -26.05
CA ASP A 146 -24.70 5.23 -27.31
C ASP A 146 -24.13 6.64 -27.09
N ILE A 147 -23.20 7.06 -27.95
CA ILE A 147 -22.46 8.34 -27.81
C ILE A 147 -23.41 9.55 -27.92
N SER A 148 -24.61 9.36 -28.51
CA SER A 148 -25.66 10.37 -28.59
C SER A 148 -26.17 10.88 -27.24
N ASP A 149 -26.01 10.10 -26.16
CA ASP A 149 -26.44 10.50 -24.81
C ASP A 149 -25.56 11.60 -24.19
N LEU A 150 -24.43 11.96 -24.82
CA LEU A 150 -23.58 13.10 -24.43
C LEU A 150 -24.13 14.45 -24.91
N ASN A 151 -24.98 14.47 -25.95
CA ASN A 151 -25.51 15.71 -26.54
C ASN A 151 -26.72 16.28 -25.78
N ASP A 152 -27.35 15.50 -24.90
CA ASP A 152 -28.49 15.93 -24.05
C ASP A 152 -28.04 16.57 -22.72
N LEU A 153 -26.75 16.84 -22.56
CA LEU A 153 -26.20 17.56 -21.41
C LEU A 153 -26.45 19.06 -21.59
N GLY A 154 -27.51 19.55 -20.94
CA GLY A 154 -27.91 20.95 -20.96
C GLY A 154 -26.78 21.95 -20.68
N ASP A 155 -26.97 23.16 -21.18
CA ASP A 155 -26.04 24.29 -21.21
C ASP A 155 -25.22 24.46 -19.91
N GLY A 156 -23.99 23.94 -19.90
CA GLY A 156 -23.02 24.23 -18.86
C GLY A 156 -21.91 23.18 -18.72
N GLN A 157 -20.77 23.43 -19.39
CA GLN A 157 -19.44 22.82 -19.19
C GLN A 157 -18.95 21.57 -20.00
N PRO A 158 -19.40 21.22 -21.23
CA PRO A 158 -18.89 20.00 -21.88
C PRO A 158 -17.49 20.09 -22.54
N ASP A 159 -16.99 21.26 -22.95
CA ASP A 159 -15.85 21.32 -23.89
C ASP A 159 -14.45 21.28 -23.26
N GLU A 160 -14.26 21.83 -22.05
CA GLU A 160 -12.93 21.94 -21.42
C GLU A 160 -12.61 20.82 -20.42
N THR A 161 -13.53 19.88 -20.18
CA THR A 161 -13.31 18.80 -19.22
C THR A 161 -12.11 17.94 -19.64
N PRO A 162 -11.07 17.77 -18.80
CA PRO A 162 -9.92 16.93 -19.15
C PRO A 162 -10.31 15.45 -19.28
N VAL A 163 -9.75 14.78 -20.27
CA VAL A 163 -9.91 13.35 -20.56
C VAL A 163 -8.53 12.69 -20.57
N LEU A 164 -8.32 11.68 -19.71
CA LEU A 164 -7.10 10.87 -19.75
C LEU A 164 -7.19 9.82 -20.84
N ILE A 165 -6.22 9.77 -21.74
CA ILE A 165 -6.18 8.80 -22.84
C ILE A 165 -5.43 7.55 -22.39
N LEU A 166 -6.08 6.39 -22.54
CA LEU A 166 -5.47 5.08 -22.35
C LEU A 166 -5.09 4.45 -23.70
N SER A 167 -3.89 3.90 -23.80
CA SER A 167 -3.50 3.06 -24.95
C SER A 167 -4.12 1.67 -24.87
N LYS A 168 -4.34 1.06 -26.03
CA LYS A 168 -4.74 -0.34 -26.15
C LYS A 168 -3.64 -1.25 -25.63
N LEU A 169 -4.03 -2.26 -24.85
CA LEU A 169 -3.11 -3.29 -24.39
C LEU A 169 -2.65 -4.15 -25.60
N PRO A 170 -1.40 -4.67 -25.60
CA PRO A 170 -0.91 -5.54 -26.67
C PRO A 170 -1.81 -6.77 -26.85
N LYS A 171 -1.96 -7.28 -28.09
CA LYS A 171 -2.85 -8.43 -28.44
C LYS A 171 -2.68 -9.70 -27.57
N LYS A 172 -1.56 -9.86 -26.86
CA LYS A 172 -1.30 -10.99 -25.94
C LYS A 172 -1.83 -10.77 -24.51
N VAL A 173 -2.22 -9.55 -24.13
CA VAL A 173 -2.64 -9.15 -22.78
C VAL A 173 -4.02 -8.51 -22.90
N ASN A 174 -5.09 -9.31 -22.72
CA ASN A 174 -6.45 -8.83 -22.94
C ASN A 174 -6.98 -7.88 -21.83
N SER A 175 -6.30 -7.78 -20.68
CA SER A 175 -6.68 -6.90 -19.57
C SER A 175 -5.56 -6.75 -18.53
N LEU A 176 -5.60 -5.72 -17.67
CA LEU A 176 -4.64 -5.60 -16.56
C LEU A 176 -4.71 -6.81 -15.61
N LEU A 177 -5.89 -7.39 -15.38
CA LEU A 177 -6.03 -8.55 -14.49
C LEU A 177 -5.41 -9.84 -15.06
N SER A 178 -5.20 -9.93 -16.37
CA SER A 178 -4.52 -11.08 -16.99
C SER A 178 -3.05 -11.24 -16.56
N CYS A 179 -2.49 -10.25 -15.87
CA CYS A 179 -1.14 -10.25 -15.32
C CYS A 179 -1.00 -11.10 -14.05
N PHE A 180 -2.11 -11.55 -13.48
CA PHE A 180 -2.15 -12.26 -12.21
C PHE A 180 -2.63 -13.70 -12.39
N ASP A 181 -2.07 -14.61 -11.59
CA ASP A 181 -2.63 -15.95 -11.42
C ASP A 181 -4.06 -15.87 -10.88
N ALA A 182 -4.91 -16.85 -11.23
CA ALA A 182 -6.33 -16.84 -10.87
C ALA A 182 -6.60 -16.63 -9.37
N GLU A 183 -5.74 -17.20 -8.50
CA GLU A 183 -5.83 -17.02 -7.04
C GLU A 183 -5.52 -15.58 -6.59
N LYS A 184 -4.61 -14.89 -7.29
CA LYS A 184 -4.24 -13.49 -7.00
C LYS A 184 -5.27 -12.53 -7.57
N VAL A 185 -5.88 -12.84 -8.72
CA VAL A 185 -6.95 -12.02 -9.34
C VAL A 185 -8.08 -11.77 -8.34
N LYS A 186 -8.52 -12.79 -7.60
CA LYS A 186 -9.58 -12.62 -6.58
C LYS A 186 -9.23 -11.53 -5.55
N LYS A 187 -7.98 -11.49 -5.07
CA LYS A 187 -7.52 -10.49 -4.10
C LYS A 187 -7.53 -9.07 -4.67
N GLN A 188 -7.26 -8.92 -5.98
CA GLN A 188 -7.31 -7.62 -6.65
C GLN A 188 -8.75 -7.17 -6.90
N ILE A 189 -9.65 -8.09 -7.23
CA ILE A 189 -11.08 -7.80 -7.42
C ILE A 189 -11.73 -7.42 -6.09
N ASP A 190 -11.39 -8.14 -5.02
CA ASP A 190 -11.94 -7.87 -3.68
C ASP A 190 -11.43 -6.51 -3.16
N PHE A 191 -10.18 -6.13 -3.46
CA PHE A 191 -9.62 -4.81 -3.15
C PHE A 191 -8.71 -4.29 -4.28
N PRO A 192 -9.21 -3.40 -5.15
CA PRO A 192 -8.43 -2.84 -6.27
C PRO A 192 -7.07 -2.26 -5.89
N LEU A 193 -6.99 -1.59 -4.73
CA LEU A 193 -5.75 -0.98 -4.23
C LEU A 193 -4.60 -1.99 -3.99
N ASN A 194 -4.89 -3.29 -3.90
CA ASN A 194 -3.85 -4.33 -3.81
C ASN A 194 -2.94 -4.34 -5.04
N VAL A 195 -3.39 -3.80 -6.19
CA VAL A 195 -2.56 -3.68 -7.39
C VAL A 195 -1.34 -2.78 -7.15
N LEU A 196 -1.44 -1.81 -6.23
CA LEU A 196 -0.36 -0.92 -5.83
C LEU A 196 0.76 -1.64 -5.04
N LEU A 197 0.60 -2.91 -4.71
CA LEU A 197 1.65 -3.75 -4.13
C LEU A 197 2.59 -4.34 -5.20
N HIS A 198 2.22 -4.24 -6.48
CA HIS A 198 2.90 -4.89 -7.59
C HIS A 198 3.51 -3.85 -8.55
N ILE A 199 4.84 -3.66 -8.46
CA ILE A 199 5.54 -2.62 -9.22
C ILE A 199 5.39 -2.78 -10.75
N SER A 200 5.29 -4.02 -11.23
CA SER A 200 5.04 -4.32 -12.65
C SER A 200 3.68 -3.81 -13.11
N CYS A 201 2.67 -3.82 -12.24
CA CYS A 201 1.34 -3.32 -12.55
C CYS A 201 1.29 -1.80 -12.49
N ILE A 202 1.97 -1.19 -11.50
CA ILE A 202 2.11 0.27 -11.42
C ILE A 202 2.71 0.82 -12.72
N LYS A 203 3.88 0.27 -13.13
CA LYS A 203 4.54 0.68 -14.38
C LYS A 203 3.63 0.48 -15.58
N ARG A 204 2.93 -0.65 -15.67
CA ARG A 204 2.00 -0.90 -16.77
C ARG A 204 0.88 0.13 -16.84
N ILE A 205 0.26 0.51 -15.71
CA ILE A 205 -0.76 1.58 -15.69
C ILE A 205 -0.12 2.90 -16.17
N GLN A 206 1.04 3.26 -15.62
CA GLN A 206 1.75 4.48 -15.99
C GLN A 206 2.07 4.51 -17.49
N ASP A 207 2.56 3.41 -18.07
CA ASP A 207 2.92 3.30 -19.48
C ASP A 207 1.72 3.43 -20.43
N HIS A 208 0.52 3.00 -19.99
CA HIS A 208 -0.68 3.04 -20.81
C HIS A 208 -1.46 4.35 -20.70
N VAL A 209 -1.19 5.19 -19.70
CA VAL A 209 -1.67 6.57 -19.69
C VAL A 209 -0.75 7.40 -20.58
N ILE A 210 -1.27 7.80 -21.74
CA ILE A 210 -0.48 8.46 -22.79
C ILE A 210 -0.49 9.98 -22.60
N ALA A 211 -1.69 10.55 -22.42
CA ALA A 211 -1.90 11.98 -22.42
C ALA A 211 -3.17 12.36 -21.63
N SER A 212 -3.34 13.66 -21.40
CA SER A 212 -4.60 14.27 -20.97
C SER A 212 -4.92 15.40 -21.94
N ILE A 213 -6.11 15.39 -22.53
CA ILE A 213 -6.59 16.40 -23.48
C ILE A 213 -7.99 16.88 -23.11
N PRO A 214 -8.42 18.09 -23.54
CA PRO A 214 -9.80 18.51 -23.39
C PRO A 214 -10.78 17.58 -24.13
N ASN A 215 -12.01 17.50 -23.62
CA ASN A 215 -13.06 16.66 -24.18
C ASN A 215 -13.35 16.98 -25.66
N SER A 216 -13.35 18.27 -26.03
CA SER A 216 -13.52 18.70 -27.43
C SER A 216 -12.52 18.06 -28.39
N GLN A 217 -11.23 18.02 -28.01
CA GLN A 217 -10.17 17.38 -28.81
C GLN A 217 -10.30 15.85 -28.82
N PHE A 218 -10.78 15.24 -27.74
CA PHE A 218 -11.00 13.79 -27.69
C PHE A 218 -12.09 13.36 -28.68
N MET A 219 -13.17 14.13 -28.78
CA MET A 219 -14.24 13.89 -29.75
C MET A 219 -13.79 14.02 -31.22
N GLU A 220 -12.71 14.77 -31.47
CA GLU A 220 -12.09 14.84 -32.81
C GLU A 220 -11.21 13.63 -33.11
N ILE A 221 -10.51 13.07 -32.11
CA ILE A 221 -9.69 11.86 -32.27
C ILE A 221 -10.55 10.65 -32.64
N ASP A 222 -11.73 10.51 -32.03
CA ASP A 222 -12.63 9.39 -32.32
C ASP A 222 -13.11 9.41 -33.79
N LYS A 223 -13.27 10.61 -34.37
CA LYS A 223 -13.61 10.78 -35.80
C LYS A 223 -12.46 10.41 -36.74
N ILE A 224 -11.21 10.50 -36.28
CA ILE A 224 -10.00 10.22 -37.07
C ILE A 224 -9.62 8.73 -37.00
N GLN A 225 -10.04 8.00 -35.95
CA GLN A 225 -9.74 6.57 -35.81
C GLN A 225 -10.31 5.69 -36.93
N ASP A 226 -11.29 6.18 -37.68
CA ASP A 226 -11.81 5.51 -38.88
C ASP A 226 -10.90 5.65 -40.11
N GLU A 227 -9.91 6.55 -40.11
CA GLU A 227 -9.08 6.87 -41.29
C GLU A 227 -7.60 6.46 -41.18
N VAL A 228 -7.06 6.20 -39.98
CA VAL A 228 -5.61 5.96 -39.80
C VAL A 228 -5.35 4.68 -38.99
N LEU A 229 -5.22 3.56 -39.71
CA LEU A 229 -4.74 2.28 -39.18
C LEU A 229 -3.65 1.75 -40.12
N ASP A 230 -2.37 2.08 -39.88
CA ASP A 230 -1.21 1.27 -40.35
C ASP A 230 0.19 1.79 -39.94
N ASP A 231 0.34 2.54 -38.84
CA ASP A 231 1.68 2.87 -38.32
C ASP A 231 1.97 2.17 -36.99
N GLU A 232 2.99 1.30 -36.96
CA GLU A 232 3.40 0.51 -35.79
C GLU A 232 3.87 1.37 -34.61
N ASN A 233 4.11 2.67 -34.83
CA ASN A 233 4.51 3.63 -33.78
C ASN A 233 3.36 4.48 -33.22
N PHE A 234 2.13 4.34 -33.72
CA PHE A 234 0.97 5.05 -33.17
C PHE A 234 0.32 4.26 -32.02
N TYR A 235 0.28 4.85 -30.83
CA TYR A 235 -0.50 4.29 -29.72
C TYR A 235 -1.99 4.35 -30.09
N ILE A 236 -2.58 3.22 -30.44
CA ILE A 236 -4.03 3.13 -30.68
C ILE A 236 -4.74 3.39 -29.33
N PRO A 237 -5.54 4.46 -29.19
CA PRO A 237 -6.29 4.71 -27.96
C PRO A 237 -7.31 3.59 -27.74
N MET A 238 -7.40 3.07 -26.52
CA MET A 238 -8.49 2.20 -26.10
C MET A 238 -9.76 3.01 -25.80
N GLY A 239 -9.58 4.23 -25.28
CA GLY A 239 -10.65 5.12 -24.86
C GLY A 239 -10.15 6.20 -23.90
N GLY A 240 -11.07 7.08 -23.49
CA GLY A 240 -10.81 8.20 -22.59
C GLY A 240 -11.46 8.00 -21.21
N ILE A 241 -10.77 8.44 -20.15
CA ILE A 241 -11.34 8.60 -18.81
C ILE A 241 -11.67 10.08 -18.61
N PRO A 242 -12.93 10.52 -18.79
CA PRO A 242 -13.32 11.90 -18.51
C PRO A 242 -13.22 12.18 -17.01
N LEU A 243 -12.61 13.31 -16.65
CA LEU A 243 -12.30 13.68 -15.26
C LEU A 243 -13.31 14.66 -14.64
N GLY A 244 -14.45 14.91 -15.29
CA GLY A 244 -15.49 15.77 -14.75
C GLY A 244 -16.35 15.09 -13.68
N CYS A 245 -17.00 15.87 -12.81
CA CYS A 245 -17.80 15.37 -11.69
C CYS A 245 -19.24 14.95 -12.07
N ASP A 246 -19.65 15.16 -13.33
CA ASP A 246 -20.98 14.79 -13.81
C ASP A 246 -21.20 13.26 -13.72
N PRO A 247 -22.39 12.77 -13.32
CA PRO A 247 -22.69 11.35 -13.27
C PRO A 247 -22.41 10.60 -14.59
N THR A 248 -22.59 11.25 -15.73
CA THR A 248 -22.33 10.70 -17.06
C THR A 248 -20.84 10.51 -17.29
N HIS A 249 -20.03 11.51 -16.96
CA HIS A 249 -18.56 11.39 -16.97
C HIS A 249 -18.08 10.26 -16.06
N VAL A 250 -18.65 10.14 -14.87
CA VAL A 250 -18.32 9.06 -13.93
C VAL A 250 -18.67 7.68 -14.51
N LYS A 251 -19.82 7.55 -15.19
CA LYS A 251 -20.26 6.30 -15.83
C LYS A 251 -19.35 5.93 -17.02
N MET A 252 -18.98 6.90 -17.85
CA MET A 252 -18.05 6.71 -18.97
C MET A 252 -16.65 6.34 -18.49
N ALA A 253 -16.12 7.07 -17.52
CA ALA A 253 -14.85 6.74 -16.86
C ALA A 253 -14.86 5.30 -16.33
N ASN A 254 -15.94 4.87 -15.68
CA ASN A 254 -16.07 3.49 -15.20
C ASN A 254 -16.02 2.46 -16.33
N LYS A 255 -16.66 2.73 -17.48
CA LYS A 255 -16.63 1.84 -18.66
C LYS A 255 -15.18 1.66 -19.13
N THR A 256 -14.50 2.75 -19.48
CA THR A 256 -13.11 2.74 -19.96
C THR A 256 -12.17 2.04 -18.96
N ILE A 257 -12.36 2.26 -17.66
CA ILE A 257 -11.58 1.59 -16.62
C ILE A 257 -11.87 0.08 -16.58
N MET A 258 -13.13 -0.34 -16.69
CA MET A 258 -13.46 -1.77 -16.73
C MET A 258 -12.92 -2.45 -17.99
N ASP A 259 -12.92 -1.77 -19.14
CA ASP A 259 -12.32 -2.26 -20.38
C ASP A 259 -10.82 -2.49 -20.20
N PHE A 260 -10.11 -1.50 -19.64
CA PHE A 260 -8.68 -1.59 -19.38
C PHE A 260 -8.33 -2.65 -18.32
N ILE A 261 -9.05 -2.68 -17.19
CA ILE A 261 -8.73 -3.54 -16.05
C ILE A 261 -9.15 -4.99 -16.27
N ALA A 262 -10.35 -5.20 -16.81
CA ALA A 262 -11.06 -6.48 -16.78
C ALA A 262 -11.63 -6.90 -18.15
N GLY A 263 -11.31 -6.18 -19.23
CA GLY A 263 -11.86 -6.47 -20.56
C GLY A 263 -13.38 -6.28 -20.62
N GLY A 264 -13.90 -5.26 -19.94
CA GLY A 264 -15.30 -4.83 -19.98
C GLY A 264 -16.20 -5.49 -18.95
N LYS A 265 -15.66 -6.42 -18.15
CA LYS A 265 -16.40 -7.05 -17.05
C LYS A 265 -16.37 -6.16 -15.81
N LYS A 266 -17.53 -5.96 -15.17
CA LYS A 266 -17.63 -5.23 -13.91
C LYS A 266 -17.07 -6.05 -12.74
N LEU A 267 -15.74 -6.04 -12.58
CA LEU A 267 -15.02 -6.77 -11.54
C LEU A 267 -14.38 -5.80 -10.56
N GLY A 268 -14.78 -5.90 -9.29
CA GLY A 268 -14.30 -5.02 -8.22
C GLY A 268 -15.03 -3.67 -8.20
N ASN A 269 -14.67 -2.81 -7.26
CA ASN A 269 -15.29 -1.50 -7.12
C ASN A 269 -14.64 -0.49 -8.09
N PRO A 270 -15.38 0.08 -9.08
CA PRO A 270 -14.84 1.04 -10.03
C PRO A 270 -14.25 2.30 -9.40
N ASP A 271 -14.80 2.74 -8.26
CA ASP A 271 -14.31 3.94 -7.56
C ASP A 271 -12.90 3.70 -6.97
N PHE A 272 -12.61 2.48 -6.50
CA PHE A 272 -11.27 2.10 -6.05
C PHE A 272 -10.32 1.76 -7.21
N TRP A 273 -10.82 1.34 -8.37
CA TRP A 273 -10.00 1.26 -9.58
C TRP A 273 -9.57 2.65 -10.07
N PHE A 274 -10.48 3.63 -10.03
CA PHE A 274 -10.16 5.03 -10.31
C PHE A 274 -9.09 5.57 -9.33
N ALA A 275 -9.25 5.30 -8.03
CA ALA A 275 -8.23 5.64 -7.02
C ALA A 275 -6.88 4.93 -7.26
N THR A 276 -6.89 3.69 -7.75
CA THR A 276 -5.67 2.95 -8.09
C THR A 276 -4.90 3.64 -9.22
N ILE A 277 -5.61 4.08 -10.27
CA ILE A 277 -5.00 4.84 -11.38
C ILE A 277 -4.40 6.15 -10.87
N TYR A 278 -5.14 6.88 -10.03
CA TYR A 278 -4.64 8.10 -9.38
C TYR A 278 -3.31 7.87 -8.64
N PHE A 279 -3.23 6.88 -7.75
CA PHE A 279 -2.00 6.60 -7.00
C PHE A 279 -0.85 6.08 -7.88
N CYS A 280 -1.14 5.44 -9.01
CA CYS A 280 -0.12 5.09 -9.99
C CYS A 280 0.46 6.33 -10.67
N LEU A 281 -0.38 7.30 -11.04
CA LEU A 281 0.07 8.53 -11.70
C LEU A 281 0.77 9.48 -10.74
N GLU A 282 0.29 9.63 -9.51
CA GLU A 282 0.90 10.47 -8.49
C GLU A 282 2.38 10.11 -8.25
N LYS A 283 2.72 8.83 -8.34
CA LYS A 283 4.07 8.28 -8.14
C LYS A 283 4.86 8.10 -9.45
N ALA A 284 4.37 8.64 -10.56
CA ALA A 284 5.03 8.57 -11.86
C ALA A 284 6.10 9.67 -12.00
N ASP A 285 6.80 9.66 -13.13
CA ASP A 285 7.70 10.74 -13.51
C ASP A 285 6.93 12.08 -13.65
N PRO A 286 7.61 13.24 -13.50
CA PRO A 286 6.97 14.56 -13.47
C PRO A 286 6.00 14.84 -14.63
N ASP A 287 6.27 14.30 -15.81
CA ASP A 287 5.42 14.47 -16.99
C ASP A 287 4.04 13.84 -16.85
N LYS A 288 3.93 12.75 -16.07
CA LYS A 288 2.68 12.01 -15.84
C LYS A 288 2.05 12.34 -14.48
N SER A 289 2.84 12.73 -13.49
CA SER A 289 2.33 13.05 -12.15
C SER A 289 1.35 14.22 -12.16
N LYS A 290 1.51 15.18 -13.09
CA LYS A 290 0.57 16.30 -13.29
C LYS A 290 -0.86 15.86 -13.59
N TYR A 291 -1.05 14.67 -14.18
CA TYR A 291 -2.38 14.14 -14.48
C TYR A 291 -3.13 13.67 -13.23
N ALA A 292 -2.41 13.29 -12.17
CA ALA A 292 -3.03 12.89 -10.91
C ALA A 292 -3.81 14.05 -10.27
N GLU A 293 -3.31 15.28 -10.38
CA GLU A 293 -3.97 16.48 -9.84
C GLU A 293 -5.32 16.72 -10.52
N LEU A 294 -5.41 16.48 -11.83
CA LEU A 294 -6.65 16.63 -12.60
C LEU A 294 -7.73 15.63 -12.18
N MET A 295 -7.35 14.47 -11.61
CA MET A 295 -8.30 13.45 -11.16
C MET A 295 -8.93 13.77 -9.79
N VAL A 296 -8.31 14.65 -8.99
CA VAL A 296 -8.71 14.93 -7.60
C VAL A 296 -10.17 15.37 -7.47
N PRO A 297 -10.72 16.26 -8.32
CA PRO A 297 -12.12 16.66 -8.22
C PRO A 297 -13.10 15.48 -8.36
N GLN A 298 -12.95 14.65 -9.40
CA GLN A 298 -13.81 13.48 -9.59
C GLN A 298 -13.58 12.44 -8.49
N LEU A 299 -12.35 12.28 -8.00
CA LEU A 299 -12.06 11.39 -6.87
C LEU A 299 -12.83 11.83 -5.62
N LYS A 300 -12.77 13.12 -5.24
CA LYS A 300 -13.54 13.68 -4.12
C LYS A 300 -15.05 13.53 -4.32
N TYR A 301 -15.54 13.75 -5.55
CA TYR A 301 -16.94 13.50 -5.88
C TYR A 301 -17.33 12.05 -5.62
N ARG A 302 -16.54 11.09 -6.12
CA ARG A 302 -16.77 9.66 -5.94
C ARG A 302 -16.80 9.28 -4.46
N LEU A 303 -15.81 9.73 -3.69
CA LEU A 303 -15.72 9.46 -2.25
C LEU A 303 -16.96 9.95 -1.48
N ARG A 304 -17.52 11.11 -1.84
CA ARG A 304 -18.65 11.72 -1.13
C ARG A 304 -20.02 11.24 -1.58
N LYS A 305 -20.18 10.88 -2.86
CA LYS A 305 -21.50 10.63 -3.49
C LYS A 305 -21.75 9.18 -3.86
N ARG A 306 -20.71 8.35 -3.93
CA ARG A 306 -20.82 6.92 -4.26
C ARG A 306 -20.83 6.11 -2.98
N PHE A 307 -21.39 4.90 -3.10
CA PHE A 307 -21.58 3.99 -1.97
C PHE A 307 -20.65 2.78 -2.09
N SER A 308 -20.22 2.27 -0.94
CA SER A 308 -19.51 1.00 -0.80
C SER A 308 -19.99 0.28 0.45
N THR A 309 -19.53 -0.96 0.64
CA THR A 309 -19.75 -1.68 1.90
C THR A 309 -19.02 -1.00 3.05
N LEU A 310 -19.59 -1.09 4.25
CA LEU A 310 -19.10 -0.52 5.51
C LEU A 310 -17.63 -0.86 5.77
N SER A 311 -17.28 -2.14 5.57
CA SER A 311 -15.93 -2.69 5.72
C SER A 311 -15.03 -2.49 4.50
N LEU A 312 -15.48 -1.73 3.48
CA LEU A 312 -14.82 -1.60 2.17
C LEU A 312 -14.46 -2.93 1.49
N SER A 313 -15.06 -4.04 1.95
CA SER A 313 -14.90 -5.38 1.41
C SER A 313 -16.23 -5.97 0.98
N GLY A 314 -16.21 -6.72 -0.12
CA GLY A 314 -17.32 -7.59 -0.52
C GLY A 314 -17.27 -9.00 0.08
N ALA A 315 -16.39 -9.24 1.06
CA ALA A 315 -16.24 -10.57 1.66
C ALA A 315 -17.39 -10.88 2.63
N SER A 316 -17.95 -12.08 2.51
CA SER A 316 -19.20 -12.49 3.18
C SER A 316 -19.10 -12.55 4.71
N ASN A 317 -17.90 -12.61 5.25
CA ASN A 317 -17.64 -12.65 6.70
C ASN A 317 -17.63 -11.27 7.36
N PHE A 318 -17.72 -10.18 6.59
CA PHE A 318 -17.77 -8.81 7.11
C PHE A 318 -19.11 -8.16 6.79
N ASN A 319 -19.50 -7.18 7.59
CA ASN A 319 -20.73 -6.42 7.38
C ASN A 319 -20.75 -5.76 5.98
N LEU A 320 -21.81 -6.05 5.21
CA LEU A 320 -22.02 -5.55 3.84
C LEU A 320 -23.02 -4.39 3.77
N THR A 321 -23.31 -3.73 4.89
CA THR A 321 -24.13 -2.51 4.92
C THR A 321 -23.55 -1.48 3.97
N SER A 322 -24.38 -0.88 3.12
CA SER A 322 -23.95 0.07 2.10
C SER A 322 -24.01 1.49 2.65
N LEU A 323 -22.87 2.18 2.67
CA LEU A 323 -22.73 3.58 3.10
C LEU A 323 -21.95 4.39 2.06
N PRO A 324 -22.01 5.73 2.11
CA PRO A 324 -21.10 6.56 1.33
C PRO A 324 -19.63 6.15 1.56
N ILE A 325 -18.81 6.23 0.51
CA ILE A 325 -17.42 5.71 0.56
C ILE A 325 -16.60 6.44 1.63
N ASP A 326 -16.77 7.74 1.79
CA ASP A 326 -16.06 8.53 2.80
C ASP A 326 -16.41 8.15 4.24
N ILE A 327 -17.69 7.82 4.51
CA ILE A 327 -18.13 7.26 5.80
C ILE A 327 -17.55 5.84 6.00
N SER A 328 -17.53 5.03 4.93
CA SER A 328 -16.94 3.68 4.98
C SER A 328 -15.43 3.70 5.20
N LEU A 329 -14.72 4.70 4.65
CA LEU A 329 -13.32 4.97 4.92
C LEU A 329 -13.09 5.35 6.38
N TRP A 330 -13.93 6.25 6.92
CA TRP A 330 -13.86 6.60 8.34
C TRP A 330 -14.04 5.37 9.23
N TYR A 331 -15.09 4.57 8.99
CA TYR A 331 -15.37 3.36 9.75
C TYR A 331 -14.18 2.38 9.69
N THR A 332 -13.67 2.13 8.49
CA THR A 332 -12.55 1.20 8.27
C THR A 332 -11.29 1.64 9.02
N LEU A 333 -10.92 2.92 8.95
CA LEU A 333 -9.72 3.44 9.62
C LEU A 333 -9.88 3.46 11.15
N ASN A 334 -11.08 3.73 11.66
CA ASN A 334 -11.38 3.78 13.09
C ASN A 334 -11.79 2.43 13.68
N SER A 335 -11.83 1.37 12.88
CA SER A 335 -12.22 0.03 13.35
C SER A 335 -11.28 -0.54 14.43
N ILE A 336 -10.10 0.03 14.64
CA ILE A 336 -9.26 -0.28 15.82
C ILE A 336 -9.97 -0.10 17.17
N TYR A 337 -11.04 0.71 17.24
CA TYR A 337 -11.80 0.94 18.47
C TYR A 337 -12.93 -0.06 18.71
N PHE A 338 -13.32 -0.85 17.70
CA PHE A 338 -14.53 -1.67 17.76
C PHE A 338 -14.47 -2.99 17.00
N GLU A 339 -13.70 -3.11 15.92
CA GLU A 339 -13.54 -4.31 15.11
C GLU A 339 -12.17 -4.37 14.41
N SER A 340 -11.14 -4.82 15.14
CA SER A 340 -9.75 -4.83 14.63
C SER A 340 -9.54 -5.64 13.35
N ASP A 341 -10.40 -6.62 13.08
CA ASP A 341 -10.31 -7.46 11.88
C ASP A 341 -10.58 -6.67 10.60
N VAL A 342 -11.47 -5.66 10.64
CA VAL A 342 -11.71 -4.76 9.52
C VAL A 342 -10.47 -3.91 9.25
N PHE A 343 -9.80 -3.39 10.28
CA PHE A 343 -8.55 -2.66 10.10
C PHE A 343 -7.46 -3.55 9.49
N ASN A 344 -7.33 -4.78 10.00
CA ASN A 344 -6.31 -5.75 9.57
C ASN A 344 -6.54 -6.24 8.13
N LEU A 345 -7.79 -6.31 7.68
CA LEU A 345 -8.15 -6.65 6.30
C LEU A 345 -7.45 -5.73 5.29
N HIS A 346 -7.34 -4.45 5.64
CA HIS A 346 -6.75 -3.42 4.80
C HIS A 346 -5.29 -3.12 5.10
N ALA A 347 -4.65 -3.87 6.02
CA ALA A 347 -3.31 -3.57 6.52
C ALA A 347 -2.27 -3.34 5.41
N SER A 348 -2.36 -4.06 4.29
CA SER A 348 -1.41 -3.94 3.18
C SER A 348 -1.51 -2.63 2.40
N HIS A 349 -2.67 -1.97 2.40
CA HIS A 349 -2.97 -0.76 1.62
C HIS A 349 -3.61 0.34 2.49
N ILE A 350 -3.52 0.24 3.82
CA ILE A 350 -4.15 1.16 4.77
C ILE A 350 -3.71 2.61 4.60
N LYS A 351 -2.47 2.84 4.15
CA LYS A 351 -1.96 4.20 3.86
C LYS A 351 -2.70 4.87 2.71
N TYR A 352 -3.04 4.11 1.67
CA TYR A 352 -3.85 4.62 0.56
C TYR A 352 -5.27 4.97 1.03
N LEU A 353 -5.84 4.18 1.94
CA LEU A 353 -7.14 4.51 2.54
C LEU A 353 -7.07 5.77 3.41
N GLN A 354 -5.98 5.94 4.17
CA GLN A 354 -5.72 7.18 4.90
C GLN A 354 -5.68 8.39 3.97
N GLU A 355 -4.89 8.32 2.90
CA GLU A 355 -4.74 9.40 1.92
C GLU A 355 -6.09 9.75 1.26
N LEU A 356 -6.87 8.74 0.85
CA LEU A 356 -8.23 8.95 0.33
C LEU A 356 -9.16 9.59 1.36
N TYR A 357 -9.09 9.15 2.63
CA TYR A 357 -9.93 9.72 3.69
C TYR A 357 -9.57 11.18 3.96
N GLU A 358 -8.29 11.51 4.03
CA GLU A 358 -7.81 12.88 4.27
C GLU A 358 -8.27 13.86 3.16
N MET A 359 -8.43 13.38 1.92
CA MET A 359 -9.01 14.18 0.82
C MET A 359 -10.48 14.57 1.04
N THR A 360 -11.22 13.84 1.88
CA THR A 360 -12.65 14.10 2.12
C THR A 360 -12.86 15.30 3.04
N SER A 361 -11.86 15.62 3.87
CA SER A 361 -11.88 16.67 4.90
C SER A 361 -13.05 16.53 5.90
N LEU A 362 -13.47 15.30 6.17
CA LEU A 362 -14.58 14.98 7.08
C LEU A 362 -14.27 15.32 8.54
N MET A 363 -13.36 14.56 9.14
CA MET A 363 -12.92 14.70 10.53
C MET A 363 -11.44 14.33 10.60
N PRO A 364 -10.62 15.00 11.42
CA PRO A 364 -9.24 14.56 11.61
C PRO A 364 -9.19 13.15 12.18
N LEU A 365 -8.27 12.33 11.68
CA LEU A 365 -7.98 11.03 12.30
C LEU A 365 -7.37 11.24 13.69
N ASP A 366 -7.84 10.44 14.64
CA ASP A 366 -7.27 10.37 15.98
C ASP A 366 -5.79 9.93 15.94
N GLU A 367 -4.97 10.43 16.87
CA GLU A 367 -3.54 10.10 16.95
C GLU A 367 -3.29 8.60 17.17
N LYS A 368 -4.20 7.89 17.85
CA LYS A 368 -4.14 6.44 18.01
C LYS A 368 -4.27 5.73 16.66
N VAL A 369 -5.17 6.19 15.79
CA VAL A 369 -5.36 5.64 14.43
C VAL A 369 -4.13 5.91 13.58
N LYS A 370 -3.63 7.16 13.57
CA LYS A 370 -2.40 7.51 12.85
C LYS A 370 -1.21 6.67 13.32
N THR A 371 -1.10 6.43 14.62
CA THR A 371 -0.07 5.57 15.20
C THR A 371 -0.23 4.13 14.72
N ALA A 372 -1.45 3.56 14.76
CA ALA A 372 -1.72 2.22 14.25
C ALA A 372 -1.37 2.06 12.75
N ILE A 373 -1.67 3.07 11.93
CA ILE A 373 -1.32 3.08 10.50
C ILE A 373 0.21 3.11 10.31
N LYS A 374 0.93 3.96 11.05
CA LYS A 374 2.41 4.01 11.02
C LYS A 374 3.02 2.65 11.38
N VAL A 375 2.48 2.00 12.40
CA VAL A 375 2.88 0.69 12.91
C VAL A 375 2.69 -0.39 11.85
N VAL A 376 1.50 -0.47 11.25
CA VAL A 376 1.24 -1.40 10.15
C VAL A 376 2.16 -1.13 8.96
N GLY A 377 2.41 0.14 8.64
CA GLY A 377 3.36 0.53 7.61
C GLY A 377 4.78 0.06 7.87
N ALA A 378 5.30 0.29 9.08
CA ALA A 378 6.63 -0.15 9.51
C ALA A 378 6.77 -1.68 9.46
N LYS A 379 5.73 -2.37 9.91
CA LYS A 379 5.64 -3.83 9.90
C LYS A 379 5.66 -4.42 8.50
N ASN A 380 4.85 -3.89 7.58
CA ASN A 380 4.84 -4.32 6.18
C ASN A 380 6.20 -4.12 5.52
N TYR A 381 6.88 -3.01 5.83
CA TYR A 381 8.23 -2.73 5.36
C TYR A 381 9.24 -3.76 5.89
N LEU A 382 9.27 -4.01 7.20
CA LEU A 382 10.14 -5.00 7.82
C LEU A 382 9.89 -6.41 7.27
N HIS A 383 8.63 -6.78 7.10
CA HIS A 383 8.26 -8.07 6.55
C HIS A 383 8.66 -8.23 5.06
N LYS A 384 8.54 -7.15 4.27
CA LYS A 384 9.06 -7.13 2.89
C LYS A 384 10.59 -7.32 2.90
N LEU A 385 11.31 -6.59 3.75
CA LEU A 385 12.76 -6.75 3.91
C LEU A 385 13.13 -8.18 4.31
N ALA A 386 12.42 -8.78 5.26
CA ALA A 386 12.68 -10.14 5.73
C ALA A 386 12.64 -11.17 4.59
N ARG A 387 11.76 -10.96 3.60
CA ARG A 387 11.62 -11.82 2.41
C ARG A 387 12.59 -11.47 1.29
N THR A 388 12.80 -10.19 0.99
CA THR A 388 13.58 -9.77 -0.19
C THR A 388 15.07 -9.59 0.10
N ASN A 389 15.42 -9.23 1.33
CA ASN A 389 16.81 -8.97 1.74
C ASN A 389 16.99 -9.28 3.25
N PRO A 390 17.13 -10.57 3.61
CA PRO A 390 17.23 -11.00 5.01
C PRO A 390 18.36 -10.30 5.77
N LEU A 391 19.49 -10.02 5.11
CA LEU A 391 20.61 -9.30 5.74
C LEU A 391 20.25 -7.85 6.07
N ALA A 392 19.52 -7.15 5.20
CA ALA A 392 19.05 -5.80 5.50
C ALA A 392 17.97 -5.79 6.59
N PHE A 393 17.15 -6.84 6.67
CA PHE A 393 16.20 -7.01 7.77
C PHE A 393 16.92 -7.17 9.11
N GLU A 394 17.92 -8.06 9.22
CA GLU A 394 18.69 -8.23 10.46
C GLU A 394 19.36 -6.92 10.89
N SER A 395 19.99 -6.22 9.94
CA SER A 395 20.60 -4.90 10.21
C SER A 395 19.58 -3.87 10.71
N LYS A 396 18.40 -3.80 10.08
CA LYS A 396 17.37 -2.83 10.49
C LYS A 396 16.73 -3.21 11.82
N LYS A 397 16.57 -4.51 12.08
CA LYS A 397 16.13 -5.05 13.37
C LYS A 397 17.10 -4.64 14.48
N ASN A 398 18.41 -4.81 14.25
CA ASN A 398 19.44 -4.48 15.24
C ASN A 398 19.60 -2.96 15.43
N GLU A 399 19.42 -2.16 14.38
CA GLU A 399 19.32 -0.68 14.49
C GLU A 399 18.16 -0.29 15.42
N ILE A 400 16.99 -0.92 15.25
CA ILE A 400 15.80 -0.64 16.06
C ILE A 400 15.95 -1.17 17.49
N LEU A 401 16.52 -2.35 17.71
CA LEU A 401 16.58 -2.98 19.05
C LEU A 401 17.71 -2.45 19.92
N TYR A 402 18.87 -2.10 19.33
CA TYR A 402 20.10 -1.84 20.07
C TYR A 402 20.67 -0.44 19.83
N ASN A 403 19.93 0.43 19.12
CA ASN A 403 20.39 1.77 18.74
C ASN A 403 21.77 1.74 18.04
N THR A 404 21.92 0.84 17.07
CA THR A 404 23.17 0.61 16.34
C THR A 404 23.12 1.22 14.94
N VAL A 405 24.29 1.56 14.38
CA VAL A 405 24.44 1.86 12.95
C VAL A 405 25.08 0.68 12.24
N THR A 406 24.57 0.35 11.05
CA THR A 406 25.23 -0.57 10.13
C THR A 406 26.18 0.17 9.21
N ILE A 407 27.48 -0.12 9.31
CA ILE A 407 28.52 0.37 8.41
C ILE A 407 28.78 -0.70 7.35
N ASN A 408 28.47 -0.38 6.09
CA ASN A 408 28.63 -1.30 4.97
C ASN A 408 29.94 -1.02 4.23
N LEU A 409 30.88 -1.97 4.30
CA LEU A 409 32.10 -1.99 3.49
C LEU A 409 31.96 -3.00 2.35
N SER A 410 32.84 -2.91 1.35
CA SER A 410 32.79 -3.73 0.12
C SER A 410 32.71 -5.25 0.34
N LYS A 411 33.20 -5.78 1.48
CA LYS A 411 33.17 -7.20 1.82
C LYS A 411 32.68 -7.51 3.25
N MET A 412 32.36 -6.50 4.05
CA MET A 412 32.07 -6.66 5.49
C MET A 412 31.00 -5.68 5.94
N LYS A 413 30.21 -6.11 6.93
CA LYS A 413 29.26 -5.25 7.64
C LYS A 413 29.63 -5.20 9.11
N PHE A 414 29.59 -3.99 9.68
CA PHE A 414 29.82 -3.78 11.11
C PHE A 414 28.59 -3.12 11.70
N GLU A 415 28.07 -3.71 12.78
CA GLU A 415 27.05 -3.07 13.61
C GLU A 415 27.74 -2.45 14.81
N VAL A 416 27.52 -1.15 15.00
CA VAL A 416 28.22 -0.37 16.01
C VAL A 416 27.19 0.42 16.82
N PRO A 417 27.21 0.35 18.15
CA PRO A 417 26.35 1.17 19.00
C PRO A 417 26.55 2.67 18.75
N ILE A 418 25.47 3.44 18.77
CA ILE A 418 25.48 4.90 18.66
C ILE A 418 25.06 5.52 20.00
N ASP A 419 25.69 6.63 20.35
CA ASP A 419 25.37 7.43 21.52
C ASP A 419 24.06 8.19 21.39
N GLY A 420 23.45 8.49 22.54
CA GLY A 420 22.22 9.25 22.64
C GLY A 420 20.96 8.38 22.67
N VAL A 421 19.84 9.05 22.94
CA VAL A 421 18.51 8.43 22.95
C VAL A 421 18.13 8.12 21.51
N SER A 422 17.64 6.89 21.28
CA SER A 422 17.04 6.49 20.00
C SER A 422 16.09 7.57 19.49
N LYS A 423 16.04 7.80 18.18
CA LYS A 423 15.16 8.80 17.54
C LYS A 423 13.67 8.54 17.79
N TYR A 424 13.34 7.40 18.38
CA TYR A 424 12.00 6.98 18.76
C TYR A 424 11.82 7.19 20.27
N ASP A 425 10.71 7.82 20.68
CA ASP A 425 10.32 7.87 22.09
C ASP A 425 10.16 6.44 22.66
N GLU A 426 10.18 6.30 23.98
CA GLU A 426 10.19 4.99 24.65
C GLU A 426 9.01 4.08 24.26
N ASN A 427 7.82 4.67 24.09
CA ASN A 427 6.63 3.95 23.66
C ASN A 427 6.73 3.52 22.19
N SER A 428 7.16 4.44 21.32
CA SER A 428 7.39 4.18 19.90
C SER A 428 8.49 3.14 19.68
N PHE A 429 9.56 3.19 20.47
CA PHE A 429 10.68 2.27 20.41
C PHE A 429 10.24 0.85 20.77
N SER A 430 9.59 0.68 21.92
CA SER A 430 9.19 -0.66 22.34
C SER A 430 8.12 -1.25 21.41
N MET A 431 7.23 -0.40 20.90
CA MET A 431 6.28 -0.81 19.86
C MET A 431 7.01 -1.27 18.58
N MET A 432 7.97 -0.50 18.06
CA MET A 432 8.74 -0.84 16.86
C MET A 432 9.59 -2.10 17.04
N ALA A 433 10.19 -2.27 18.21
CA ALA A 433 10.93 -3.46 18.59
C ALA A 433 10.04 -4.70 18.64
N LYS A 434 8.84 -4.60 19.23
CA LYS A 434 7.86 -5.69 19.21
C LYS A 434 7.41 -6.01 17.79
N LEU A 435 7.23 -5.01 16.93
CA LEU A 435 6.93 -5.28 15.50
C LEU A 435 8.05 -6.09 14.85
N CYS A 436 9.32 -5.78 15.13
CA CYS A 436 10.44 -6.54 14.60
C CYS A 436 10.44 -8.00 15.09
N GLN A 437 10.03 -8.25 16.34
CA GLN A 437 9.91 -9.60 16.90
C GLN A 437 8.75 -10.39 16.29
N ILE A 438 7.62 -9.74 16.00
CA ILE A 438 6.41 -10.41 15.46
C ILE A 438 6.52 -10.65 13.95
N THR A 439 7.36 -9.91 13.23
CA THR A 439 7.64 -10.17 11.81
C THR A 439 8.51 -11.41 11.63
N ASP A 440 7.92 -12.58 11.82
CA ASP A 440 8.49 -13.86 11.41
C ASP A 440 8.58 -13.92 9.87
N ARG A 441 9.63 -14.58 9.34
CA ARG A 441 9.87 -14.66 7.88
C ARG A 441 8.74 -15.39 7.14
N ASN A 442 7.95 -16.19 7.86
CA ASN A 442 6.96 -17.12 7.30
C ASN A 442 5.51 -16.61 7.34
N ILE A 443 5.19 -15.50 8.01
CA ILE A 443 3.79 -15.07 8.18
C ILE A 443 3.30 -14.34 6.92
N ALA A 444 2.01 -14.41 6.57
CA ALA A 444 1.46 -13.60 5.48
C ALA A 444 1.04 -12.21 5.98
N CYS A 445 1.20 -11.15 5.17
CA CYS A 445 0.97 -9.74 5.60
C CYS A 445 -0.41 -9.45 6.24
N HIS A 446 -1.42 -10.28 5.96
CA HIS A 446 -2.80 -10.12 6.45
C HIS A 446 -3.09 -10.87 7.77
N LEU A 447 -2.18 -11.73 8.23
CA LEU A 447 -2.32 -12.51 9.47
C LEU A 447 -1.52 -11.94 10.63
N ILE A 448 -0.91 -10.77 10.45
CA ILE A 448 0.04 -10.29 11.44
C ILE A 448 -0.67 -9.41 12.49
N PRO A 449 -0.76 -9.83 13.77
CA PRO A 449 -1.51 -9.11 14.80
C PRO A 449 -0.85 -7.79 15.20
N ILE A 450 -1.65 -6.76 15.51
CA ILE A 450 -1.15 -5.51 16.10
C ILE A 450 -0.79 -5.82 17.56
N PRO A 451 0.42 -5.49 18.03
CA PRO A 451 0.78 -5.70 19.42
C PRO A 451 -0.14 -4.90 20.35
N THR A 452 -0.89 -5.59 21.21
CA THR A 452 -1.80 -5.00 22.20
C THR A 452 -1.11 -4.63 23.51
N GLU A 453 0.03 -5.24 23.80
CA GLU A 453 0.84 -5.00 25.01
C GLU A 453 2.30 -4.71 24.62
N ILE A 454 3.00 -3.90 25.39
CA ILE A 454 4.36 -3.47 25.09
C ILE A 454 5.31 -4.19 26.08
N PRO A 455 6.20 -5.09 25.61
CA PRO A 455 7.20 -5.71 26.48
C PRO A 455 8.23 -4.66 26.89
N GLU A 456 8.73 -4.78 28.11
CA GLU A 456 9.74 -3.87 28.62
C GLU A 456 11.09 -4.18 27.96
N ILE A 457 11.62 -3.25 27.17
CA ILE A 457 12.93 -3.39 26.53
C ILE A 457 13.91 -2.48 27.26
N LYS A 458 14.97 -3.08 27.78
CA LYS A 458 16.02 -2.35 28.50
C LYS A 458 16.79 -1.48 27.52
N LYS A 459 16.63 -0.17 27.68
CA LYS A 459 17.42 0.84 26.98
C LYS A 459 18.79 0.94 27.64
N GLU A 460 19.85 0.65 26.90
CA GLU A 460 21.19 1.06 27.31
C GLU A 460 21.31 2.55 26.98
N ASP A 461 21.14 3.42 27.98
CA ASP A 461 21.35 4.86 27.80
C ASP A 461 22.84 5.15 27.76
N TYR A 462 23.35 5.43 26.55
CA TYR A 462 24.70 5.91 26.31
C TYR A 462 24.69 7.44 26.26
N GLN A 463 25.49 8.09 27.11
CA GLN A 463 25.68 9.55 27.14
C GLN A 463 27.16 9.94 27.04
N GLU A 464 27.95 9.19 26.27
CA GLU A 464 29.41 9.37 26.18
C GLU A 464 29.84 10.57 25.34
N TRP A 465 28.95 11.12 24.50
CA TRP A 465 29.21 12.24 23.57
C TRP A 465 28.32 13.47 23.86
N LYS A 466 27.86 13.63 25.11
CA LYS A 466 26.92 14.70 25.53
C LYS A 466 27.33 16.13 25.13
N ASN A 467 28.63 16.41 25.04
CA ASN A 467 29.18 17.73 24.69
C ASN A 467 29.73 17.80 23.27
N TYR A 468 29.50 16.78 22.43
CA TYR A 468 29.99 16.76 21.06
C TYR A 468 29.14 17.65 20.15
N LYS A 469 29.79 18.51 19.37
CA LYS A 469 29.16 19.33 18.34
C LYS A 469 29.95 19.24 17.04
N PHE A 470 29.27 18.88 15.95
CA PHE A 470 29.85 18.96 14.61
C PHE A 470 29.66 20.37 14.05
N VAL A 471 30.76 21.00 13.65
CA VAL A 471 30.75 22.28 12.94
C VAL A 471 31.15 22.01 11.49
N PRO A 472 30.29 22.29 10.50
CA PRO A 472 30.64 22.18 9.09
C PRO A 472 31.84 23.07 8.74
N PHE A 473 32.69 22.59 7.85
CA PHE A 473 33.89 23.29 7.40
C PHE A 473 34.07 23.17 5.89
N THR A 474 34.85 24.09 5.32
CA THR A 474 35.32 23.98 3.93
C THR A 474 36.73 23.42 3.91
N ILE A 475 37.19 22.93 2.75
CA ILE A 475 38.56 22.44 2.57
C ILE A 475 39.25 23.29 1.50
N TYR A 476 40.45 23.78 1.84
CA TYR A 476 41.27 24.52 0.91
C TYR A 476 42.06 23.58 -0.01
N PRO A 477 41.95 23.67 -1.35
CA PRO A 477 42.55 22.70 -2.27
C PRO A 477 44.07 22.55 -2.15
N LYS A 478 44.81 23.65 -1.93
CA LYS A 478 46.28 23.59 -1.87
C LYS A 478 46.81 22.89 -0.62
N THR A 479 46.04 22.84 0.47
CA THR A 479 46.50 22.29 1.75
C THR A 479 45.70 21.08 2.22
N PHE A 480 44.54 20.83 1.61
CA PHE A 480 43.54 19.82 2.01
C PHE A 480 43.08 19.94 3.47
N ARG A 481 43.13 21.16 4.01
CA ARG A 481 42.76 21.51 5.39
C ARG A 481 41.78 22.70 5.41
N PRO A 482 41.01 22.91 6.49
CA PRO A 482 40.09 24.04 6.60
C PRO A 482 40.84 25.36 6.73
N PRO A 483 40.62 26.37 5.86
CA PRO A 483 41.48 27.56 5.69
C PRO A 483 42.00 28.15 7.01
N VAL A 484 43.24 28.62 7.05
CA VAL A 484 43.85 29.16 8.30
C VAL A 484 42.99 30.27 8.92
N ASN A 485 42.35 31.10 8.08
CA ASN A 485 41.49 32.20 8.51
C ASN A 485 40.07 31.74 8.93
N GLN A 486 39.65 30.53 8.54
CA GLN A 486 38.43 29.86 9.00
C GLN A 486 38.71 28.87 10.13
N CYS A 487 39.91 28.93 10.74
CA CYS A 487 40.26 28.21 11.96
C CYS A 487 39.79 28.83 13.31
N PRO A 488 38.92 29.88 13.41
CA PRO A 488 38.27 30.28 14.68
C PRO A 488 37.41 29.19 15.39
N PRO A 489 36.57 28.38 14.69
CA PRO A 489 35.59 27.53 15.36
C PRO A 489 36.24 26.42 16.19
N PHE A 490 37.46 25.98 15.86
CA PHE A 490 38.19 24.99 16.64
C PHE A 490 38.74 25.56 17.97
N ASN A 491 39.13 26.83 18.01
CA ASN A 491 39.58 27.48 19.24
C ASN A 491 38.38 27.84 20.14
N GLU A 492 37.26 28.25 19.55
CA GLU A 492 35.99 28.47 20.28
C GLU A 492 35.42 27.18 20.87
N LEU A 493 35.52 26.05 20.15
CA LEU A 493 35.17 24.72 20.68
C LEU A 493 36.13 24.27 21.80
N LYS A 494 37.43 24.56 21.66
CA LYS A 494 38.44 24.26 22.70
C LYS A 494 38.16 25.01 24.00
N ASN A 495 37.64 26.22 23.90
CA ASN A 495 37.32 27.09 25.03
C ASN A 495 35.93 26.82 25.66
N SER A 496 35.10 25.93 25.07
CA SER A 496 33.71 25.69 25.48
C SER A 496 33.44 24.29 26.06
N ASN A 497 34.46 23.57 26.54
CA ASN A 497 34.35 22.19 27.05
C ASN A 497 33.71 21.20 26.04
N ALA A 498 33.66 21.56 24.76
CA ALA A 498 33.07 20.74 23.72
C ALA A 498 34.02 19.61 23.32
N GLU A 499 33.47 18.41 23.11
CA GLU A 499 34.27 17.30 22.58
C GLU A 499 34.50 17.52 21.08
N VAL A 500 35.77 17.49 20.66
CA VAL A 500 36.17 17.80 19.28
C VAL A 500 36.72 16.56 18.59
N VAL A 501 36.11 16.19 17.47
CA VAL A 501 36.57 15.10 16.60
C VAL A 501 37.37 15.70 15.43
N PRO A 502 38.66 15.30 15.23
CA PRO A 502 39.48 15.84 14.16
C PRO A 502 39.15 15.17 12.81
N TRP A 503 38.03 15.58 12.20
CA TRP A 503 37.52 14.98 10.96
C TRP A 503 38.48 14.99 9.78
N THR A 504 39.34 16.00 9.68
CA THR A 504 40.41 16.07 8.66
C THR A 504 41.44 14.96 8.84
N LYS A 505 41.78 14.62 10.10
CA LYS A 505 42.67 13.50 10.45
C LYS A 505 41.99 12.16 10.20
N ILE A 506 40.69 12.04 10.47
CA ILE A 506 39.90 10.84 10.15
C ILE A 506 39.90 10.59 8.64
N PHE A 507 39.61 11.63 7.84
CA PHE A 507 39.63 11.55 6.38
C PHE A 507 41.01 11.11 5.86
N TYR A 508 42.08 11.77 6.34
CA TYR A 508 43.46 11.39 6.00
C TYR A 508 43.78 9.93 6.35
N LYS A 509 43.44 9.48 7.57
CA LYS A 509 43.70 8.10 8.00
C LYS A 509 42.91 7.08 7.16
N ALA A 510 41.65 7.39 6.85
CA ALA A 510 40.81 6.56 5.99
C ALA A 510 41.43 6.45 4.59
N ALA A 511 41.79 7.58 3.98
CA ALA A 511 42.43 7.62 2.66
C ALA A 511 43.75 6.84 2.62
N LYS A 512 44.59 7.00 3.66
CA LYS A 512 45.86 6.27 3.81
C LYS A 512 45.64 4.76 3.90
N ARG A 513 44.60 4.33 4.63
CA ARG A 513 44.25 2.92 4.84
C ARG A 513 43.73 2.26 3.56
N ILE A 514 42.80 2.92 2.85
CA ILE A 514 42.12 2.33 1.68
C ILE A 514 42.80 2.65 0.34
N LYS A 515 43.81 3.54 0.34
CA LYS A 515 44.54 4.00 -0.85
C LYS A 515 43.62 4.60 -1.93
N LYS A 516 42.50 5.16 -1.51
CA LYS A 516 41.45 5.81 -2.30
C LYS A 516 40.83 6.95 -1.49
N PHE A 517 40.11 7.86 -2.14
CA PHE A 517 39.32 8.84 -1.40
C PHE A 517 38.14 8.15 -0.70
N PRO A 518 37.98 8.32 0.62
CA PRO A 518 36.98 7.61 1.41
C PRO A 518 35.57 8.16 1.14
N ASN A 519 34.61 7.25 1.04
CA ASN A 519 33.18 7.61 1.07
C ASN A 519 32.65 7.65 2.51
N THR A 520 31.36 7.99 2.66
CA THR A 520 30.66 8.05 3.96
C THR A 520 30.86 6.80 4.84
N ASN A 521 30.80 5.59 4.27
CA ASN A 521 30.99 4.34 5.04
C ASN A 521 32.46 4.12 5.44
N ASP A 522 33.41 4.45 4.56
CA ASP A 522 34.84 4.35 4.87
C ASP A 522 35.23 5.29 6.01
N LEU A 523 34.65 6.49 6.04
CA LEU A 523 34.81 7.46 7.11
C LEU A 523 34.19 6.96 8.41
N ALA A 524 32.96 6.46 8.39
CA ALA A 524 32.29 5.90 9.56
C ALA A 524 33.09 4.74 10.17
N TYR A 525 33.60 3.84 9.31
CA TYR A 525 34.45 2.73 9.76
C TYR A 525 35.77 3.22 10.36
N GLN A 526 36.41 4.22 9.76
CA GLN A 526 37.63 4.80 10.33
C GLN A 526 37.36 5.43 11.71
N THR A 527 36.23 6.10 11.89
CA THR A 527 35.81 6.64 13.20
C THR A 527 35.59 5.52 14.21
N TYR A 528 34.95 4.41 13.80
CA TYR A 528 34.79 3.22 14.63
C TYR A 528 36.14 2.66 15.10
N LEU A 529 37.11 2.54 14.19
CA LEU A 529 38.45 2.07 14.54
C LEU A 529 39.13 2.98 15.57
N GLU A 530 38.97 4.30 15.44
CA GLU A 530 39.67 5.29 16.25
C GLU A 530 39.11 5.48 17.65
N TYR A 531 37.80 5.28 17.84
CA TYR A 531 37.12 5.56 19.09
C TYR A 531 36.57 4.30 19.77
N VAL A 532 35.86 3.44 19.03
CA VAL A 532 35.19 2.27 19.62
C VAL A 532 36.13 1.08 19.71
N LYS A 533 36.73 0.67 18.58
CA LYS A 533 37.64 -0.49 18.56
C LYS A 533 38.91 -0.26 19.40
N SER A 534 39.35 0.99 19.50
CA SER A 534 40.49 1.39 20.33
C SER A 534 40.17 1.43 21.83
N GLY A 535 38.90 1.28 22.21
CA GLY A 535 38.45 1.35 23.60
C GLY A 535 38.33 2.75 24.19
N LYS A 536 38.48 3.83 23.40
CA LYS A 536 38.34 5.21 23.90
C LYS A 536 36.90 5.57 24.26
N LYS A 537 35.93 4.97 23.57
CA LYS A 537 34.49 5.14 23.73
C LYS A 537 33.82 3.77 23.53
N LYS A 538 32.66 3.55 24.12
CA LYS A 538 31.83 2.36 23.87
C LYS A 538 30.97 2.53 22.61
N THR A 539 30.62 3.77 22.27
CA THR A 539 29.72 4.08 21.16
C THR A 539 30.32 5.08 20.15
N LEU A 540 29.74 5.14 18.95
CA LEU A 540 29.93 6.25 18.00
C LEU A 540 29.03 7.44 18.36
N MET A 541 29.41 8.64 17.93
CA MET A 541 28.61 9.84 18.19
C MET A 541 27.25 9.82 17.48
N PRO A 542 26.24 10.57 17.98
CA PRO A 542 24.95 10.68 17.33
C PRO A 542 25.10 11.20 15.88
N ASP A 543 24.23 10.73 14.98
CA ASP A 543 24.20 11.13 13.57
C ASP A 543 25.53 10.95 12.79
N VAL A 544 26.39 10.01 13.22
CA VAL A 544 27.72 9.77 12.61
C VAL A 544 27.72 9.66 11.08
N LEU A 545 26.74 8.98 10.47
CA LEU A 545 26.66 8.86 9.00
C LEU A 545 26.35 10.18 8.32
N LYS A 546 25.48 11.00 8.91
CA LYS A 546 25.15 12.34 8.40
C LYS A 546 26.39 13.24 8.43
N ILE A 547 27.13 13.18 9.53
CA ILE A 547 28.39 13.92 9.70
C ILE A 547 29.43 13.45 8.67
N CYS A 548 29.63 12.14 8.52
CA CYS A 548 30.56 11.58 7.54
C CYS A 548 30.21 12.01 6.10
N SER A 549 28.92 12.07 5.75
CA SER A 549 28.47 12.57 4.45
C SER A 549 28.77 14.06 4.26
N GLN A 550 28.65 14.88 5.31
CA GLN A 550 29.02 16.30 5.24
C GLN A 550 30.54 16.47 5.07
N VAL A 551 31.35 15.65 5.74
CA VAL A 551 32.81 15.64 5.57
C VAL A 551 33.20 15.22 4.15
N GLU A 552 32.59 14.16 3.60
CA GLU A 552 32.80 13.73 2.22
C GLU A 552 32.51 14.86 1.23
N LYS A 553 31.37 15.55 1.40
CA LYS A 553 30.98 16.70 0.56
C LYS A 553 31.96 17.87 0.67
N ALA A 554 32.50 18.14 1.85
CA ALA A 554 33.47 19.22 2.06
C ALA A 554 34.80 18.97 1.33
N TYR A 555 35.24 17.71 1.25
CA TYR A 555 36.48 17.33 0.55
C TYR A 555 36.33 17.23 -0.96
N LYS A 556 35.14 16.84 -1.45
CA LYS A 556 34.87 16.57 -2.87
C LYS A 556 35.37 17.67 -3.84
N PRO A 557 35.11 18.98 -3.63
CA PRO A 557 35.62 20.02 -4.54
C PRO A 557 37.14 20.20 -4.43
N ALA A 558 37.72 20.01 -3.25
CA ALA A 558 39.14 20.22 -3.03
C ALA A 558 40.01 19.14 -3.68
N ILE A 559 39.56 17.88 -3.69
CA ILE A 559 40.31 16.73 -4.20
C ILE A 559 40.10 16.48 -5.70
N GLN A 560 39.28 17.29 -6.38
CA GLN A 560 38.98 17.10 -7.80
C GLN A 560 40.28 17.22 -8.62
N GLY A 561 40.58 16.19 -9.42
CA GLY A 561 41.81 16.13 -10.23
C GLY A 561 43.09 15.82 -9.45
N THR A 562 43.01 15.56 -8.14
CA THR A 562 44.18 15.19 -7.32
C THR A 562 44.28 13.67 -7.17
N GLN A 563 45.47 13.09 -7.30
CA GLN A 563 45.69 11.68 -6.95
C GLN A 563 45.80 11.50 -5.43
N VAL A 564 45.43 10.32 -4.93
CA VAL A 564 45.39 10.07 -3.48
C VAL A 564 46.78 10.17 -2.85
N ASP A 565 47.83 9.74 -3.55
CA ASP A 565 49.20 9.84 -3.05
C ASP A 565 49.67 11.29 -2.94
N ASP A 566 49.30 12.14 -3.90
CA ASP A 566 49.57 13.59 -3.84
C ASP A 566 48.80 14.24 -2.69
N PHE A 567 47.53 13.89 -2.51
CA PHE A 567 46.75 14.30 -1.34
C PHE A 567 47.46 13.92 -0.03
N LEU A 568 47.91 12.67 0.12
CA LEU A 568 48.58 12.21 1.33
C LEU A 568 49.89 12.94 1.60
N LYS A 569 50.65 13.25 0.54
CA LYS A 569 51.90 14.02 0.62
C LYS A 569 51.64 15.48 1.01
N ILE A 570 50.75 16.16 0.29
CA ILE A 570 50.40 17.57 0.49
C ILE A 570 49.78 17.78 1.88
N PHE A 571 48.86 16.90 2.31
CA PHE A 571 48.25 16.98 3.64
C PHE A 571 49.28 16.85 4.78
N ASN A 572 50.32 16.03 4.58
CA ASN A 572 51.43 15.91 5.53
C ASN A 572 52.35 17.13 5.51
N MET A 573 52.67 17.66 4.33
CA MET A 573 53.48 18.89 4.20
C MET A 573 52.80 20.10 4.84
N SER A 574 51.48 20.22 4.68
CA SER A 574 50.65 21.29 5.25
C SER A 574 50.35 21.12 6.76
N ALA A 575 50.96 20.15 7.43
CA ALA A 575 50.82 19.97 8.88
C ALA A 575 51.52 21.08 9.69
N ASN A 576 52.61 21.66 9.16
CA ASN A 576 53.27 22.82 9.76
C ASN A 576 52.50 24.10 9.40
N ARG A 577 52.23 24.94 10.40
CA ARG A 577 51.41 26.16 10.23
C ARG A 577 52.04 27.20 9.31
N GLU A 578 53.35 27.40 9.37
CA GLU A 578 54.07 28.38 8.53
C GLU A 578 54.02 27.96 7.06
N LYS A 579 54.43 26.70 6.78
CA LYS A 579 54.33 26.11 5.43
C LYS A 579 52.91 26.14 4.89
N ARG A 580 51.94 25.92 5.77
CA ARG A 580 50.53 26.00 5.40
C ARG A 580 50.11 27.40 4.99
N MET A 581 50.54 28.44 5.72
CA MET A 581 50.26 29.83 5.36
C MET A 581 50.95 30.22 4.05
N GLU A 582 52.17 29.75 3.81
CA GLU A 582 52.87 29.93 2.53
C GLU A 582 52.05 29.34 1.37
N MET A 583 51.64 28.07 1.49
CA MET A 583 50.83 27.39 0.47
C MET A 583 49.43 27.98 0.25
N GLU A 584 48.86 28.66 1.25
CA GLU A 584 47.57 29.36 1.13
C GLU A 584 47.71 30.77 0.54
N ASN A 585 48.90 31.37 0.61
CA ASN A 585 49.20 32.73 0.14
C ASN A 585 49.88 32.77 -1.24
N GLU A 586 50.48 31.67 -1.69
CA GLU A 586 50.90 31.51 -3.09
C GLU A 586 49.66 31.66 -3.99
N LYS A 587 49.64 32.64 -4.90
CA LYS A 587 48.54 32.82 -5.87
C LYS A 587 48.59 31.74 -6.93
#